data_AF-A0A7J2KJR3-F1
#
_entry.id   AF-A0A7J2KJR3-F1
#
_cell.length_a   1.000
_cell.length_b   1.000
_cell.length_c   1.000
_cell.angle_alpha   90.00
_cell.angle_beta   90.00
_cell.angle_gamma   90.00
#
_symmetry.space_group_name_H-M   'P 1'
#
loop_
_entity.id
_entity.type
_entity.pdbx_description
1 polymer ?
#
loop_
_entity_poly.entity_id
_entity_poly.type
_entity_poly.pdbx_seq_one_letter_code
_entity_poly.pdbx_strand_id
1 'polypeptide(L)'
;MRFPTKTISYRIDNCPLQKKGDMNAAFNILENRTSLTFYPVLDDEQIYVTCDSKAKIEGGMFIAGEGGPTNITSTINFNVILNGKILLIKDSRCSEPNVAIHELLHVLGFKHSNNKNNIMYNYSDCGQTIGQDSIDLIDNIYDVPDYPDLAIENVSAVMNGKYLDANISIRNNGLRRSSPAKLIISADDKVVKEFDVKGIEIGYGTIITLSNVWISKISIDELNFLIESDFKELEKSNNQIKLKIKK
;
A
#
# COMPACT_ATOMS: atom_id res chain seq x y z
N MET A 1 0.56 -0.51 8.58
CA MET A 1 0.20 0.20 7.34
C MET A 1 1.38 1.06 6.94
N ARG A 2 1.55 1.35 5.65
CA ARG A 2 2.65 2.18 5.16
C ARG A 2 2.27 2.83 3.84
N PHE A 3 2.97 3.91 3.49
CA PHE A 3 3.00 4.38 2.10
C PHE A 3 3.71 3.35 1.20
N PRO A 4 3.39 3.32 -0.11
CA PRO A 4 4.06 2.50 -1.12
C PRO A 4 5.59 2.54 -1.02
N THR A 5 6.14 3.75 -0.91
CA THR A 5 7.56 4.06 -1.00
C THR A 5 8.06 4.70 0.28
N LYS A 6 9.35 4.54 0.58
CA LYS A 6 10.02 5.25 1.69
C LYS A 6 10.22 6.75 1.40
N THR A 7 10.18 7.13 0.12
CA THR A 7 10.23 8.52 -0.33
C THR A 7 8.80 9.01 -0.51
N ILE A 8 8.37 9.95 0.31
CA ILE A 8 6.97 10.36 0.47
C ILE A 8 6.80 11.83 0.07
N SER A 9 5.96 12.11 -0.92
CA SER A 9 5.68 13.49 -1.33
C SER A 9 4.74 14.21 -0.37
N TYR A 10 4.94 15.51 -0.18
CA TYR A 10 4.05 16.33 0.64
C TYR A 10 3.76 17.69 0.01
N ARG A 11 2.63 18.29 0.40
CA ARG A 11 2.28 19.68 0.08
C ARG A 11 1.74 20.37 1.33
N ILE A 12 2.17 21.60 1.59
CA ILE A 12 1.70 22.42 2.71
C ILE A 12 1.05 23.69 2.17
N ASP A 13 -0.26 23.81 2.38
CA ASP A 13 -1.06 24.93 1.89
C ASP A 13 -1.82 25.66 3.01
N ASN A 14 -2.07 26.95 2.79
CA ASN A 14 -2.89 27.78 3.67
C ASN A 14 -2.46 27.78 5.15
N CYS A 15 -1.15 27.66 5.40
CA CYS A 15 -0.58 27.68 6.74
C CYS A 15 0.22 28.95 7.04
N PRO A 16 0.11 29.52 8.25
CA PRO A 16 1.03 30.55 8.74
C PRO A 16 2.49 30.08 8.68
N LEU A 17 3.42 31.03 8.55
CA LEU A 17 4.85 30.74 8.42
C LEU A 17 5.38 29.86 9.54
N GLN A 18 4.95 30.10 10.78
CA GLN A 18 5.33 29.28 11.94
C GLN A 18 4.95 27.82 11.77
N LYS A 19 3.67 27.51 11.49
CA LYS A 19 3.20 26.13 11.32
C LYS A 19 3.84 25.41 10.14
N LYS A 20 4.11 26.16 9.05
CA LYS A 20 4.88 25.64 7.92
C LYS A 20 6.31 25.26 8.34
N GLY A 21 6.94 26.12 9.14
CA GLY A 21 8.25 25.84 9.76
C GLY A 21 8.23 24.60 10.63
N ASP A 22 7.25 24.50 11.54
CA ASP A 22 7.08 23.36 12.45
C ASP A 22 6.90 22.05 11.69
N MET A 23 6.07 22.04 10.64
CA MET A 23 5.85 20.84 9.82
C MET A 23 7.10 20.43 9.04
N ASN A 24 7.82 21.39 8.43
CA ASN A 24 9.09 21.09 7.76
C ASN A 24 10.12 20.54 8.74
N ALA A 25 10.19 21.08 9.96
CA ALA A 25 11.06 20.57 11.01
C ALA A 25 10.64 19.14 11.43
N ALA A 26 9.34 18.86 11.55
CA ALA A 26 8.84 17.52 11.85
C ALA A 26 9.23 16.49 10.78
N PHE A 27 9.14 16.83 9.49
CA PHE A 27 9.64 15.98 8.41
C PHE A 27 11.13 15.68 8.59
N ASN A 28 11.97 16.73 8.73
CA ASN A 28 13.42 16.57 8.90
C ASN A 28 13.78 15.71 10.13
N ILE A 29 13.05 15.85 11.24
CA ILE A 29 13.28 15.05 12.46
C ILE A 29 13.02 13.57 12.19
N LEU A 30 11.94 13.22 11.46
CA LEU A 30 11.68 11.83 11.11
C LEU A 30 12.67 11.28 10.08
N GLU A 31 13.09 12.05 9.06
CA GLU A 31 14.13 11.62 8.12
C GLU A 31 15.45 11.31 8.83
N ASN A 32 15.85 12.15 9.78
CA ASN A 32 17.10 11.97 10.51
C ASN A 32 17.08 10.76 11.46
N ARG A 33 15.89 10.22 11.76
CA ARG A 33 15.71 9.12 12.71
C ARG A 33 15.24 7.83 12.07
N THR A 34 14.85 7.84 10.80
CA THR A 34 14.26 6.68 10.12
C THR A 34 14.82 6.56 8.70
N SER A 35 14.42 5.49 8.01
CA SER A 35 14.70 5.24 6.60
C SER A 35 13.84 6.05 5.63
N LEU A 36 12.93 6.90 6.13
CA LEU A 36 12.03 7.71 5.32
C LEU A 36 12.70 8.95 4.74
N THR A 37 12.14 9.43 3.64
CA THR A 37 12.51 10.71 3.02
C THR A 37 11.22 11.40 2.60
N PHE A 38 11.13 12.71 2.79
CA PHE A 38 10.00 13.55 2.47
C PHE A 38 10.43 14.64 1.48
N TYR A 39 9.60 14.94 0.49
CA TYR A 39 9.90 15.99 -0.48
C TYR A 39 8.67 16.79 -0.88
N PRO A 40 8.78 18.11 -1.04
CA PRO A 40 7.64 18.95 -1.39
C PRO A 40 7.27 18.80 -2.87
N VAL A 41 5.97 18.87 -3.17
CA VAL A 41 5.40 18.91 -4.53
C VAL A 41 4.34 20.01 -4.64
N LEU A 42 3.98 20.40 -5.87
CA LEU A 42 2.93 21.39 -6.14
C LEU A 42 1.53 20.76 -6.20
N ASP A 43 1.47 19.51 -6.65
CA ASP A 43 0.28 18.68 -6.85
C ASP A 43 0.65 17.19 -6.73
N ASP A 44 -0.37 16.33 -6.67
CA ASP A 44 -0.27 14.87 -6.52
C ASP A 44 0.57 14.43 -5.30
N GLU A 45 0.40 15.13 -4.17
CA GLU A 45 1.03 14.79 -2.92
C GLU A 45 0.46 13.51 -2.27
N GLN A 46 1.32 12.77 -1.59
CA GLN A 46 0.91 11.68 -0.70
C GLN A 46 0.43 12.22 0.65
N ILE A 47 1.05 13.29 1.16
CA ILE A 47 0.65 13.95 2.41
C ILE A 47 0.23 15.39 2.14
N TYR A 48 -1.06 15.68 2.33
CA TYR A 48 -1.58 17.04 2.26
C TYR A 48 -1.67 17.70 3.63
N VAL A 49 -0.98 18.81 3.83
CA VAL A 49 -1.00 19.57 5.09
C VAL A 49 -1.74 20.89 4.89
N THR A 50 -2.69 21.18 5.76
CA THR A 50 -3.41 22.45 5.77
C THR A 50 -3.64 22.98 7.17
N CYS A 51 -3.88 24.28 7.28
CA CYS A 51 -4.24 24.95 8.54
C CYS A 51 -5.64 25.59 8.46
N ASP A 52 -6.39 25.35 7.38
CA ASP A 52 -7.74 25.89 7.23
C ASP A 52 -8.76 25.07 8.02
N SER A 53 -9.24 25.67 9.12
CA SER A 53 -10.32 25.12 9.96
C SER A 53 -11.64 24.86 9.22
N LYS A 54 -11.86 25.44 8.04
CA LYS A 54 -13.07 25.24 7.22
C LYS A 54 -13.02 23.97 6.37
N ALA A 55 -11.88 23.28 6.29
CA ALA A 55 -11.70 22.06 5.50
C ALA A 55 -12.39 20.80 6.08
N LYS A 56 -13.41 20.95 6.93
CA LYS A 56 -14.19 19.87 7.56
C LYS A 56 -15.39 19.45 6.69
N ILE A 57 -15.25 18.43 5.83
CA ILE A 57 -16.28 17.46 5.34
C ILE A 57 -15.47 16.29 4.70
N GLU A 58 -15.63 14.97 4.91
CA GLU A 58 -16.74 14.02 5.14
C GLU A 58 -16.31 12.88 6.11
N GLY A 59 -17.25 12.28 6.88
CA GLY A 59 -17.03 10.94 7.49
C GLY A 59 -17.15 10.79 9.01
N GLY A 60 -17.08 11.86 9.80
CA GLY A 60 -17.46 11.85 11.22
C GLY A 60 -16.36 11.55 12.25
N MET A 61 -16.45 12.32 13.34
CA MET A 61 -15.64 12.40 14.56
C MET A 61 -14.21 12.95 14.43
N PHE A 62 -14.01 14.12 15.05
CA PHE A 62 -12.76 14.85 15.04
C PHE A 62 -12.50 15.50 16.42
N ILE A 63 -11.36 15.16 17.04
CA ILE A 63 -10.80 15.67 18.30
C ILE A 63 -9.41 16.29 18.01
N ALA A 64 -9.39 17.61 17.80
CA ALA A 64 -8.31 18.54 18.12
C ALA A 64 -6.90 18.31 17.50
N GLY A 65 -6.72 18.66 16.23
CA GLY A 65 -5.47 18.47 15.45
C GLY A 65 -5.52 17.10 14.79
N GLU A 66 -5.55 17.05 13.46
CA GLU A 66 -5.97 15.83 12.76
C GLU A 66 -5.07 15.48 11.59
N GLY A 67 -4.09 14.63 11.88
CA GLY A 67 -3.37 13.82 10.93
C GLY A 67 -4.03 12.45 10.76
N GLY A 68 -4.04 11.92 9.55
CA GLY A 68 -4.36 10.51 9.32
C GLY A 68 -4.34 10.10 7.84
N PRO A 69 -4.29 8.79 7.56
CA PRO A 69 -4.54 8.27 6.23
C PRO A 69 -5.96 8.63 5.77
N THR A 70 -6.11 9.11 4.54
CA THR A 70 -7.42 9.43 3.94
C THR A 70 -7.81 8.46 2.83
N ASN A 71 -6.82 7.79 2.22
CA ASN A 71 -7.04 6.76 1.21
C ASN A 71 -6.14 5.56 1.54
N ILE A 72 -6.77 4.44 1.87
CA ILE A 72 -6.09 3.18 2.19
C ILE A 72 -6.60 2.10 1.27
N THR A 73 -5.67 1.38 0.65
CA THR A 73 -5.97 0.15 -0.07
C THR A 73 -5.49 -1.06 0.73
N SER A 74 -6.39 -1.99 1.04
CA SER A 74 -6.05 -3.25 1.71
C SER A 74 -5.61 -4.31 0.71
N THR A 75 -4.39 -4.82 0.89
CA THR A 75 -3.86 -6.02 0.24
C THR A 75 -3.77 -7.17 1.26
N ILE A 76 -3.31 -8.35 0.83
CA ILE A 76 -3.12 -9.50 1.73
C ILE A 76 -2.10 -9.17 2.84
N ASN A 77 -0.99 -8.53 2.48
CA ASN A 77 0.14 -8.32 3.38
C ASN A 77 0.18 -6.91 3.98
N PHE A 78 -0.39 -5.91 3.30
CA PHE A 78 -0.28 -4.51 3.69
C PHE A 78 -1.62 -3.79 3.60
N ASN A 79 -1.84 -2.88 4.55
CA ASN A 79 -2.73 -1.75 4.35
C ASN A 79 -1.88 -0.60 3.81
N VAL A 80 -2.05 -0.28 2.53
CA VAL A 80 -1.23 0.68 1.79
C VAL A 80 -1.90 2.04 1.83
N ILE A 81 -1.20 3.04 2.35
CA ILE A 81 -1.66 4.42 2.43
C ILE A 81 -1.33 5.10 1.11
N LEU A 82 -2.34 5.46 0.32
CA LEU A 82 -2.16 6.18 -0.93
C LEU A 82 -2.13 7.70 -0.70
N ASN A 83 -2.96 8.18 0.23
CA ASN A 83 -3.01 9.57 0.63
C ASN A 83 -3.24 9.70 2.13
N GLY A 84 -2.67 10.75 2.71
CA GLY A 84 -2.90 11.19 4.08
C GLY A 84 -3.12 12.70 4.11
N LYS A 85 -3.78 13.16 5.18
CA LYS A 85 -4.05 14.58 5.39
C LYS A 85 -3.67 14.96 6.82
N ILE A 86 -3.11 16.16 6.97
CA ILE A 86 -2.80 16.79 8.25
C ILE A 86 -3.52 18.12 8.31
N LEU A 87 -4.30 18.33 9.37
CA LEU A 87 -4.91 19.59 9.72
C LEU A 87 -4.22 20.16 10.97
N LEU A 88 -3.28 21.09 10.77
CA LEU A 88 -2.52 21.74 11.84
C LEU A 88 -3.31 22.91 12.43
N ILE A 89 -4.26 22.62 13.32
CA ILE A 89 -5.06 23.65 14.01
C ILE A 89 -4.30 24.25 15.20
N LYS A 90 -3.64 23.41 16.00
CA LYS A 90 -2.97 23.82 17.23
C LYS A 90 -1.57 24.36 16.93
N ASP A 91 -1.18 25.38 17.68
CA ASP A 91 0.21 25.85 17.70
C ASP A 91 1.04 24.99 18.66
N SER A 92 2.29 24.70 18.30
CA SER A 92 3.27 24.20 19.26
C SER A 92 3.82 25.38 20.07
N ARG A 93 3.80 25.27 21.39
CA ARG A 93 4.50 26.19 22.30
C ARG A 93 5.84 25.62 22.78
N CYS A 94 6.22 24.47 22.26
CA CYS A 94 7.45 23.77 22.61
C CYS A 94 8.58 24.20 21.68
N SER A 95 9.83 24.00 22.12
CA SER A 95 11.00 24.21 21.26
C SER A 95 11.01 23.26 20.06
N GLU A 96 10.51 22.04 20.27
CA GLU A 96 10.31 21.04 19.24
C GLU A 96 8.88 21.13 18.66
N PRO A 97 8.67 20.77 17.38
CA PRO A 97 7.36 20.83 16.73
C PRO A 97 6.48 19.62 17.10
N ASN A 98 6.27 19.37 18.40
CA ASN A 98 5.65 18.14 18.90
C ASN A 98 4.27 17.84 18.29
N VAL A 99 3.44 18.87 18.10
CA VAL A 99 2.14 18.73 17.43
C VAL A 99 2.30 18.24 16.00
N ALA A 100 3.20 18.84 15.21
CA ALA A 100 3.40 18.44 13.82
C ALA A 100 3.97 17.01 13.69
N ILE A 101 4.87 16.61 14.60
CA ILE A 101 5.40 15.24 14.64
C ILE A 101 4.29 14.25 15.00
N HIS A 102 3.45 14.57 15.99
CA HIS A 102 2.31 13.74 16.40
C HIS A 102 1.36 13.47 15.23
N GLU A 103 0.95 14.53 14.52
CA GLU A 103 0.05 14.37 13.37
C GLU A 103 0.71 13.64 12.19
N LEU A 104 2.00 13.86 11.97
CA LEU A 104 2.75 13.14 10.92
C LEU A 104 2.82 11.63 11.22
N LEU A 105 3.04 11.26 12.48
CA LEU A 105 3.00 9.85 12.90
C LEU A 105 1.59 9.26 12.76
N HIS A 106 0.53 10.03 13.03
CA HIS A 106 -0.83 9.58 12.71
C HIS A 106 -1.02 9.32 11.22
N VAL A 107 -0.51 10.18 10.34
CA VAL A 107 -0.53 9.95 8.88
C VAL A 107 0.22 8.68 8.47
N LEU A 108 1.30 8.33 9.17
CA LEU A 108 2.02 7.06 8.98
C LEU A 108 1.27 5.85 9.58
N GLY A 109 0.13 6.07 10.24
CA GLY A 109 -0.76 5.03 10.75
C GLY A 109 -0.58 4.68 12.22
N PHE A 110 0.19 5.47 12.97
CA PHE A 110 0.35 5.25 14.41
C PHE A 110 -0.92 5.62 15.17
N LYS A 111 -1.24 4.81 16.18
CA LYS A 111 -2.31 5.09 17.14
C LYS A 111 -1.73 5.77 18.38
N HIS A 112 -2.60 6.34 19.19
CA HIS A 112 -2.18 6.90 20.46
C HIS A 112 -1.48 5.85 21.35
N SER A 113 -0.45 6.31 22.05
CA SER A 113 0.25 5.55 23.08
C SER A 113 -0.41 5.75 24.44
N ASN A 114 -0.31 4.75 25.31
CA ASN A 114 -0.67 4.86 26.73
C ASN A 114 0.49 5.41 27.59
N ASN A 115 1.68 5.61 27.01
CA ASN A 115 2.84 6.18 27.71
C ASN A 115 2.82 7.71 27.63
N LYS A 116 2.67 8.38 28.77
CA LYS A 116 2.61 9.85 28.89
C LYS A 116 3.82 10.59 28.33
N ASN A 117 4.99 9.93 28.31
CA ASN A 117 6.24 10.50 27.81
C ASN A 117 6.43 10.28 26.30
N ASN A 118 5.54 9.52 25.65
CA ASN A 118 5.57 9.29 24.21
C ASN A 118 4.83 10.42 23.49
N ILE A 119 5.36 10.86 22.35
CA ILE A 119 4.76 11.92 21.53
C ILE A 119 3.37 11.57 21.01
N MET A 120 3.04 10.29 20.87
CA MET A 120 1.72 9.78 20.49
C MET A 120 0.76 9.70 21.67
N TYR A 121 1.07 10.23 22.85
CA TYR A 121 0.09 10.30 23.92
C TYR A 121 -1.04 11.30 23.56
N ASN A 122 -2.22 11.12 24.14
CA ASN A 122 -3.43 11.86 23.77
C ASN A 122 -3.50 13.34 24.23
N TYR A 123 -2.39 13.88 24.77
CA TYR A 123 -2.20 15.30 25.00
C TYR A 123 -0.78 15.67 24.62
N SER A 124 -0.57 16.94 24.25
CA SER A 124 0.75 17.48 23.94
C SER A 124 1.43 18.02 25.20
N ASP A 125 2.67 17.59 25.42
CA ASP A 125 3.59 18.14 26.42
C ASP A 125 5.00 18.26 25.82
N CYS A 126 5.76 19.26 26.24
CA CYS A 126 7.08 19.55 25.64
C CYS A 126 8.14 18.51 26.01
N GLY A 127 7.95 17.73 27.08
CA GLY A 127 8.87 16.65 27.47
C GLY A 127 8.65 15.34 26.72
N GLN A 128 7.63 15.26 25.85
CA GLN A 128 7.34 14.05 25.09
C GLN A 128 8.34 13.83 23.95
N THR A 129 8.62 12.56 23.67
CA THR A 129 9.59 12.16 22.64
C THR A 129 9.04 11.03 21.76
N ILE A 130 9.56 10.91 20.54
CA ILE A 130 9.26 9.76 19.67
C ILE A 130 9.92 8.52 20.29
N GLY A 131 9.09 7.54 20.64
CA GLY A 131 9.55 6.25 21.17
C GLY A 131 10.40 5.49 20.15
N GLN A 132 11.44 4.80 20.63
CA GLN A 132 12.32 4.01 19.78
C GLN A 132 11.57 2.87 19.07
N ASP A 133 10.55 2.32 19.71
CA ASP A 133 9.63 1.34 19.15
C ASP A 133 8.93 1.83 17.87
N SER A 134 8.60 3.12 17.81
CA SER A 134 7.99 3.72 16.61
C SER A 134 9.01 3.85 15.47
N ILE A 135 10.25 4.21 15.79
CA ILE A 135 11.35 4.29 14.83
C ILE A 135 11.67 2.91 14.26
N ASP A 136 11.86 1.92 15.14
CA ASP A 136 12.18 0.54 14.74
C ASP A 136 11.05 -0.06 13.89
N LEU A 137 9.79 0.24 14.22
CA LEU A 137 8.65 -0.21 13.43
C LEU A 137 8.62 0.43 12.04
N ILE A 138 8.89 1.74 11.93
CA ILE A 138 9.00 2.42 10.62
C ILE A 138 10.10 1.74 9.80
N ASP A 139 11.29 1.56 10.36
CA ASP A 139 12.40 0.98 9.60
C ASP A 139 12.13 -0.47 9.19
N ASN A 140 11.53 -1.27 10.07
CA ASN A 140 11.14 -2.64 9.76
C ASN A 140 10.12 -2.71 8.60
N ILE A 141 9.05 -1.92 8.67
CA ILE A 141 8.00 -1.99 7.64
C ILE A 141 8.47 -1.43 6.30
N TYR A 142 9.43 -0.49 6.29
CA TYR A 142 9.99 0.12 5.08
C TYR A 142 11.25 -0.57 4.53
N ASP A 143 11.80 -1.57 5.24
CA ASP A 143 12.84 -2.46 4.72
C ASP A 143 12.32 -3.35 3.58
N VAL A 144 11.02 -3.66 3.59
CA VAL A 144 10.37 -4.38 2.48
C VAL A 144 10.41 -3.52 1.21
N PRO A 145 10.94 -4.03 0.08
CA PRO A 145 11.03 -3.27 -1.16
C PRO A 145 9.63 -2.94 -1.70
N ASP A 146 9.52 -1.88 -2.49
CA ASP A 146 8.25 -1.38 -3.03
C ASP A 146 7.84 -2.10 -4.33
N TYR A 147 8.05 -3.41 -4.40
CA TYR A 147 7.77 -4.20 -5.60
C TYR A 147 6.26 -4.46 -5.78
N PRO A 148 5.80 -4.63 -7.04
CA PRO A 148 4.50 -5.24 -7.30
C PRO A 148 4.48 -6.70 -6.80
N ASP A 149 3.29 -7.29 -6.70
CA ASP A 149 3.13 -8.69 -6.29
C ASP A 149 1.85 -9.23 -6.91
N LEU A 150 1.93 -9.70 -8.15
CA LEU A 150 0.82 -10.38 -8.79
C LEU A 150 0.62 -11.72 -8.08
N ALA A 151 -0.64 -12.07 -7.87
CA ALA A 151 -1.01 -13.35 -7.27
C ALA A 151 -2.25 -13.87 -7.96
N ILE A 152 -2.27 -15.18 -8.21
CA ILE A 152 -3.49 -15.86 -8.60
C ILE A 152 -4.30 -16.11 -7.32
N GLU A 153 -5.39 -15.37 -7.13
CA GLU A 153 -6.22 -15.50 -5.91
C GLU A 153 -7.15 -16.72 -5.99
N ASN A 154 -7.77 -16.92 -7.15
CA ASN A 154 -8.73 -18.00 -7.35
C ASN A 154 -8.63 -18.54 -8.78
N VAL A 155 -8.72 -19.86 -8.92
CA VAL A 155 -8.87 -20.54 -10.20
C VAL A 155 -9.97 -21.57 -10.09
N SER A 156 -10.91 -21.52 -11.03
CA SER A 156 -11.84 -22.62 -11.29
C SER A 156 -11.68 -23.05 -12.74
N ALA A 157 -11.62 -24.36 -12.97
CA ALA A 157 -11.51 -24.93 -14.31
C ALA A 157 -12.43 -26.13 -14.44
N VAL A 158 -13.10 -26.25 -15.58
CA VAL A 158 -13.99 -27.36 -15.93
C VAL A 158 -13.60 -27.90 -17.29
N MET A 159 -13.47 -29.22 -17.37
CA MET A 159 -13.21 -29.93 -18.63
C MET A 159 -14.48 -30.54 -19.17
N ASN A 160 -14.82 -30.20 -20.42
CA ASN A 160 -15.91 -30.77 -21.19
C ASN A 160 -15.33 -31.54 -22.38
N GLY A 161 -14.92 -32.79 -22.15
CA GLY A 161 -14.18 -33.58 -23.14
C GLY A 161 -12.81 -32.98 -23.43
N LYS A 162 -12.63 -32.41 -24.63
CA LYS A 162 -11.39 -31.72 -25.04
C LYS A 162 -11.41 -30.21 -24.83
N TYR A 163 -12.48 -29.67 -24.25
CA TYR A 163 -12.67 -28.23 -24.11
C TYR A 163 -12.50 -27.81 -22.65
N LEU A 164 -11.74 -26.75 -22.43
CA LEU A 164 -11.49 -26.14 -21.13
C LEU A 164 -12.30 -24.85 -21.01
N ASP A 165 -13.08 -24.77 -19.95
CA ASP A 165 -13.64 -23.53 -19.41
C ASP A 165 -12.87 -23.18 -18.14
N ALA A 166 -12.44 -21.94 -17.99
CA ALA A 166 -11.71 -21.52 -16.80
C ALA A 166 -12.04 -20.09 -16.40
N ASN A 167 -11.98 -19.82 -15.09
CA ASN A 167 -12.09 -18.50 -14.52
C ASN A 167 -10.90 -18.30 -13.59
N ILE A 168 -10.09 -17.28 -13.87
CA ILE A 168 -8.86 -16.96 -13.18
C ILE A 168 -8.98 -15.55 -12.62
N SER A 169 -8.77 -15.39 -11.32
CA SER A 169 -8.67 -14.09 -10.67
C SER A 169 -7.21 -13.80 -10.33
N ILE A 170 -6.71 -12.67 -10.82
CA ILE A 170 -5.35 -12.18 -10.56
C ILE A 170 -5.45 -10.85 -9.83
N ARG A 171 -4.65 -10.65 -8.79
CA ARG A 171 -4.61 -9.40 -8.02
C ARG A 171 -3.18 -8.94 -7.81
N ASN A 172 -2.97 -7.63 -7.77
CA ASN A 172 -1.70 -7.06 -7.33
C ASN A 172 -1.75 -6.77 -5.82
N ASN A 173 -1.07 -7.59 -5.03
CA ASN A 173 -0.96 -7.46 -3.58
C ASN A 173 0.25 -6.63 -3.12
N GLY A 174 1.02 -6.11 -4.08
CA GLY A 174 2.29 -5.46 -3.83
C GLY A 174 2.15 -4.02 -3.37
N LEU A 175 3.27 -3.30 -3.47
CA LEU A 175 3.40 -1.91 -3.06
C LEU A 175 3.55 -0.95 -4.24
N ARG A 176 3.48 -1.45 -5.48
CA ARG A 176 3.55 -0.66 -6.70
C ARG A 176 2.66 -1.27 -7.77
N ARG A 177 2.20 -0.45 -8.72
CA ARG A 177 1.54 -0.92 -9.94
C ARG A 177 2.43 -1.94 -10.66
N SER A 178 1.85 -3.05 -11.11
CA SER A 178 2.58 -4.03 -11.90
C SER A 178 2.83 -3.53 -13.33
N SER A 179 3.95 -3.93 -13.93
CA SER A 179 4.12 -3.87 -15.37
C SER A 179 3.22 -4.93 -16.04
N PRO A 180 3.00 -4.86 -17.37
CA PRO A 180 2.37 -5.94 -18.10
C PRO A 180 3.08 -7.28 -17.86
N ALA A 181 2.31 -8.35 -17.79
CA ALA A 181 2.79 -9.72 -17.58
C ALA A 181 2.04 -10.68 -18.51
N LYS A 182 2.39 -11.96 -18.52
CA LYS A 182 1.68 -12.99 -19.27
C LYS A 182 1.07 -14.04 -18.35
N LEU A 183 -0.17 -14.42 -18.61
CA LEU A 183 -0.75 -15.63 -18.03
C LEU A 183 -0.57 -16.78 -19.02
N ILE A 184 0.18 -17.80 -18.62
CA ILE A 184 0.43 -19.03 -19.38
C ILE A 184 -0.40 -20.15 -18.76
N ILE A 185 -1.16 -20.84 -19.60
CA ILE A 185 -1.97 -21.99 -19.20
C ILE A 185 -1.42 -23.22 -19.90
N SER A 186 -1.07 -24.23 -19.12
CA SER A 186 -0.50 -25.48 -19.61
C SER A 186 -1.28 -26.69 -19.13
N ALA A 187 -1.34 -27.73 -19.95
CA ALA A 187 -1.91 -29.03 -19.61
C ALA A 187 -0.83 -30.10 -19.77
N ASP A 188 -0.48 -30.80 -18.68
CA ASP A 188 0.66 -31.72 -18.61
C ASP A 188 1.92 -31.17 -19.31
N ASP A 189 2.37 -29.99 -18.86
CA ASP A 189 3.57 -29.28 -19.37
C ASP A 189 3.51 -28.78 -20.83
N LYS A 190 2.37 -28.91 -21.52
CA LYS A 190 2.17 -28.31 -22.85
C LYS A 190 1.34 -27.04 -22.75
N VAL A 191 1.86 -25.94 -23.28
CA VAL A 191 1.14 -24.67 -23.35
C VAL A 191 -0.14 -24.85 -24.19
N VAL A 192 -1.26 -24.49 -23.59
CA VAL A 192 -2.59 -24.47 -24.21
C VAL A 192 -2.90 -23.07 -24.71
N LYS A 193 -2.61 -22.05 -23.90
CA LYS A 193 -2.96 -20.66 -24.21
C LYS A 193 -2.10 -19.68 -23.43
N GLU A 194 -1.90 -18.50 -24.01
CA GLU A 194 -1.25 -17.34 -23.38
C GLU A 194 -2.17 -16.12 -23.45
N PHE A 195 -2.12 -15.27 -22.42
CA PHE A 195 -2.85 -14.01 -22.35
C PHE A 195 -1.94 -12.89 -21.84
N ASP A 196 -2.05 -11.72 -22.45
CA ASP A 196 -1.41 -10.52 -21.91
C ASP A 196 -2.25 -9.99 -20.74
N VAL A 197 -1.60 -9.88 -19.59
CA VAL A 197 -2.13 -9.24 -18.39
C VAL A 197 -1.62 -7.81 -18.37
N LYS A 198 -2.53 -6.84 -18.53
CA LYS A 198 -2.17 -5.41 -18.41
C LYS A 198 -1.71 -5.11 -16.98
N GLY A 199 -0.88 -4.08 -16.83
CA GLY A 199 -0.44 -3.63 -15.51
C GLY A 199 -1.61 -3.31 -14.57
N ILE A 200 -1.56 -3.87 -13.36
CA ILE A 200 -2.64 -3.82 -12.36
C ILE A 200 -2.21 -2.88 -11.23
N GLU A 201 -3.10 -1.95 -10.86
CA GLU A 201 -2.88 -1.02 -9.74
C GLU A 201 -2.84 -1.74 -8.38
N ILE A 202 -2.24 -1.11 -7.37
CA ILE A 202 -2.09 -1.68 -6.03
C ILE A 202 -3.46 -2.07 -5.47
N GLY A 203 -3.61 -3.33 -5.05
CA GLY A 203 -4.83 -3.88 -4.47
C GLY A 203 -5.99 -4.11 -5.44
N TYR A 204 -5.83 -3.77 -6.73
CA TYR A 204 -6.80 -4.09 -7.77
C TYR A 204 -6.54 -5.48 -8.34
N GLY A 205 -7.55 -6.04 -9.00
CA GLY A 205 -7.47 -7.32 -9.68
C GLY A 205 -8.20 -7.34 -11.00
N THR A 206 -7.97 -8.41 -11.76
CA THR A 206 -8.64 -8.70 -13.03
C THR A 206 -9.13 -10.13 -13.03
N ILE A 207 -10.22 -10.36 -13.77
CA ILE A 207 -10.79 -11.69 -13.97
C ILE A 207 -10.65 -12.05 -15.44
N ILE A 208 -10.06 -13.21 -15.71
CA ILE A 208 -9.89 -13.77 -17.04
C ILE A 208 -10.80 -14.99 -17.14
N THR A 209 -11.79 -14.90 -18.04
CA THR A 209 -12.73 -15.99 -18.32
C THR A 209 -12.42 -16.61 -19.67
N LEU A 210 -12.28 -17.93 -19.67
CA LEU A 210 -12.04 -18.76 -20.83
C LEU A 210 -13.23 -19.65 -21.06
N SER A 211 -13.63 -19.77 -22.33
CA SER A 211 -14.72 -20.64 -22.72
C SER A 211 -14.33 -21.46 -23.95
N ASN A 212 -14.56 -22.76 -23.88
CA ASN A 212 -14.34 -23.75 -24.92
C ASN A 212 -12.92 -23.73 -25.52
N VAL A 213 -11.89 -23.59 -24.68
CA VAL A 213 -10.49 -23.65 -25.13
C VAL A 213 -10.13 -25.10 -25.47
N TRP A 214 -9.80 -25.37 -26.73
CA TRP A 214 -9.47 -26.73 -27.18
C TRP A 214 -8.11 -27.19 -26.64
N ILE A 215 -8.09 -28.40 -26.09
CA ILE A 215 -6.89 -29.10 -25.62
C ILE A 215 -6.64 -30.32 -26.51
N SER A 216 -5.41 -30.44 -27.00
CA SER A 216 -5.03 -31.49 -27.96
C SER A 216 -5.09 -32.90 -27.38
N LYS A 217 -4.83 -33.06 -26.08
CA LYS A 217 -4.88 -34.32 -25.34
C LYS A 217 -6.30 -34.61 -24.83
N ILE A 218 -6.71 -35.88 -24.90
CA ILE A 218 -8.00 -36.37 -24.37
C ILE A 218 -7.93 -36.56 -22.85
N SER A 219 -6.82 -37.12 -22.36
CA SER A 219 -6.57 -37.31 -20.93
C SER A 219 -5.50 -36.33 -20.51
N ILE A 220 -5.82 -35.50 -19.53
CA ILE A 220 -4.90 -34.61 -18.84
C ILE A 220 -5.00 -34.88 -17.35
N ASP A 221 -3.87 -34.87 -16.65
CA ASP A 221 -3.84 -35.13 -15.21
C ASP A 221 -3.78 -33.80 -14.43
N GLU A 222 -3.10 -32.79 -15.00
CA GLU A 222 -2.86 -31.50 -14.35
C GLU A 222 -3.05 -30.31 -15.32
N LEU A 223 -3.68 -29.26 -14.81
CA LEU A 223 -3.67 -27.91 -15.39
C LEU A 223 -2.76 -27.01 -14.55
N ASN A 224 -1.90 -26.26 -15.22
CA ASN A 224 -1.02 -25.29 -14.59
C ASN A 224 -1.33 -23.89 -15.10
N PHE A 225 -1.50 -22.95 -14.18
CA PHE A 225 -1.71 -21.53 -14.44
C PHE A 225 -0.49 -20.80 -13.87
N LEU A 226 0.22 -20.06 -14.72
CA LEU A 226 1.45 -19.36 -14.35
C LEU A 226 1.40 -17.93 -14.84
N ILE A 227 1.62 -16.98 -13.94
CA ILE A 227 1.93 -15.59 -14.29
C ILE A 227 3.44 -15.50 -14.53
N GLU A 228 3.82 -15.20 -15.75
CA GLU A 228 5.19 -14.90 -16.14
C GLU A 228 5.40 -13.39 -16.20
N SER A 229 6.34 -12.91 -15.39
CA SER A 229 6.71 -11.50 -15.24
C SER A 229 8.22 -11.32 -15.38
N ASP A 230 8.63 -10.23 -16.04
CA ASP A 230 10.04 -9.84 -16.21
C ASP A 230 10.54 -8.91 -15.09
N PHE A 231 9.63 -8.48 -14.22
CA PHE A 231 9.92 -7.62 -13.08
C PHE A 231 10.15 -8.41 -11.79
N LYS A 232 10.67 -7.70 -10.78
CA LYS A 232 10.82 -8.21 -9.42
C LYS A 232 9.48 -8.12 -8.70
N GLU A 233 9.16 -9.16 -7.94
CA GLU A 233 7.95 -9.25 -7.15
C GLU A 233 8.29 -9.52 -5.69
N LEU A 234 7.36 -9.20 -4.78
CA LEU A 234 7.55 -9.50 -3.37
C LEU A 234 7.57 -11.01 -3.13
N GLU A 235 6.63 -11.73 -3.73
CA GLU A 235 6.55 -13.18 -3.70
C GLU A 235 6.34 -13.68 -5.14
N LYS A 236 7.05 -14.74 -5.55
CA LYS A 236 6.84 -15.35 -6.88
C LYS A 236 6.12 -16.69 -6.80
N SER A 237 6.04 -17.30 -5.62
CA SER A 237 5.35 -18.58 -5.45
C SER A 237 3.83 -18.47 -5.58
N ASN A 238 3.27 -17.28 -5.37
CA ASN A 238 1.84 -16.95 -5.56
C ASN A 238 1.43 -16.76 -7.04
N ASN A 239 2.39 -16.75 -7.97
CA ASN A 239 2.14 -16.63 -9.42
C ASN A 239 1.71 -17.94 -10.08
N GLN A 240 1.70 -19.05 -9.35
CA GLN A 240 1.44 -20.37 -9.91
C GLN A 240 0.39 -21.15 -9.14
N ILE A 241 -0.60 -21.69 -9.87
CA ILE A 241 -1.58 -22.64 -9.33
C ILE A 241 -1.65 -23.88 -10.22
N LYS A 242 -1.62 -25.05 -9.58
CA LYS A 242 -1.78 -26.35 -10.21
C LYS A 242 -3.10 -26.98 -9.78
N LEU A 243 -3.92 -27.38 -10.74
CA LEU A 243 -5.18 -28.08 -10.51
C LEU A 243 -5.08 -29.51 -11.02
N LYS A 244 -5.41 -30.49 -10.16
CA LYS A 244 -5.55 -31.88 -10.57
C LYS A 244 -6.94 -32.13 -11.12
N ILE A 245 -7.02 -32.77 -12.27
CA ILE A 245 -8.28 -33.15 -12.89
C ILE A 245 -8.79 -34.40 -12.17
N LYS A 246 -9.99 -34.33 -11.59
CA LYS A 246 -10.66 -35.52 -11.06
C LYS A 246 -11.11 -36.39 -12.23
N LYS A 247 -10.66 -37.63 -12.24
CA LYS A 247 -11.08 -38.67 -13.19
C LYS A 247 -12.44 -39.24 -12.82
#